data_AF-A0A9D4NH67-F1
#
_entry.id   AF-A0A9D4NH67-F1
#
_cell.length_a   1.000
_cell.length_b   1.000
_cell.length_c   1.000
_cell.angle_alpha   90.00
_cell.angle_beta   90.00
_cell.angle_gamma   90.00
#
_symmetry.space_group_name_H-M   'P 1'
#
loop_
_entity.id
_entity.type
_entity.pdbx_description
1 polymer ?
#
loop_
_entity_poly.entity_id
_entity_poly.type
_entity_poly.pdbx_seq_one_letter_code
_entity_poly.pdbx_strand_id
1 'polypeptide(L)'
;MGYVETFNCTCSHPTWGMQRPSIVHVHTQHGVCRDLQLYMFTPNMGYVETFNCTCSHPTWGMQRPSIVHVHTRHGVCRDLQLYMFTPNMGHAETCNCTCSHQTWSM
;
A
#
# COMPACT_ATOMS: atom_id res chain seq x y z
N MET A 1 -6.37 16.67 2.58
CA MET A 1 -6.29 15.34 3.21
C MET A 1 -6.99 14.37 2.28
N GLY A 2 -6.36 13.24 1.95
CA GLY A 2 -6.93 12.20 1.10
C GLY A 2 -7.19 10.95 1.93
N TYR A 3 -8.32 10.29 1.68
CA TYR A 3 -8.71 9.09 2.40
C TYR A 3 -9.29 8.08 1.41
N VAL A 4 -8.80 6.84 1.44
CA VAL A 4 -9.36 5.72 0.68
C VAL A 4 -9.65 4.59 1.66
N GLU A 5 -10.91 4.20 1.72
CA GLU A 5 -11.36 3.03 2.46
C GLU A 5 -11.95 2.03 1.48
N THR A 6 -11.49 0.79 1.59
CA THR A 6 -12.04 -0.31 0.81
C THR A 6 -12.32 -1.48 1.73
N PHE A 7 -13.58 -1.93 1.78
CA PHE A 7 -14.01 -3.06 2.59
C PHE A 7 -14.70 -4.11 1.72
N ASN A 8 -14.42 -5.40 1.95
CA ASN A 8 -15.11 -6.52 1.31
C ASN A 8 -15.15 -6.41 -0.22
N CYS A 9 -14.06 -5.96 -0.84
CA CYS A 9 -14.00 -5.77 -2.28
C CYS A 9 -13.44 -7.01 -2.98
N THR A 10 -14.05 -7.39 -4.09
CA THR A 10 -13.41 -8.31 -5.06
C THR A 10 -13.17 -7.54 -6.34
N CYS A 11 -11.91 -7.21 -6.61
CA CYS A 11 -11.54 -6.37 -7.76
C CYS A 11 -10.36 -7.00 -8.48
N SER A 12 -10.42 -7.12 -9.81
CA SER A 12 -9.32 -7.72 -10.57
C SER A 12 -8.08 -6.83 -10.56
N HIS A 13 -8.21 -5.55 -10.93
CA HIS A 13 -7.08 -4.62 -11.04
C HIS A 13 -7.40 -3.24 -10.42
N PRO A 14 -7.66 -3.17 -9.10
CA PRO A 14 -7.83 -1.89 -8.42
C PRO A 14 -6.54 -1.04 -8.48
N THR A 15 -6.67 0.20 -8.96
CA THR A 15 -5.60 1.19 -8.97
C THR A 15 -6.07 2.47 -8.29
N TRP A 16 -5.32 2.96 -7.31
CA TRP A 16 -5.57 4.28 -6.71
C TRP A 16 -4.34 5.18 -6.82
N GLY A 17 -4.57 6.39 -7.29
CA GLY A 17 -3.55 7.42 -7.43
C GLY A 17 -3.95 8.69 -6.69
N MET A 18 -3.04 9.26 -5.90
CA MET A 18 -3.24 10.58 -5.30
C MET A 18 -2.06 11.51 -5.60
N GLN A 19 -2.38 12.73 -6.04
CA GLN A 19 -1.39 13.77 -6.35
C GLN A 19 -1.48 14.93 -5.36
N ARG A 20 -0.36 15.27 -4.72
CA ARG A 20 -0.20 16.40 -3.78
C ARG A 20 -1.14 16.44 -2.55
N PRO A 21 -1.58 15.32 -1.95
CA PRO A 21 -2.30 15.38 -0.67
C PRO A 21 -1.32 15.70 0.47
N SER A 22 -1.61 16.66 1.35
CA SER A 22 -0.73 16.90 2.51
C SER A 22 -0.64 15.67 3.43
N ILE A 23 -1.75 14.95 3.62
CA ILE A 23 -1.84 13.72 4.42
C ILE A 23 -2.72 12.72 3.66
N VAL A 24 -2.28 11.46 3.62
CA VAL A 24 -3.04 10.34 3.05
C VAL A 24 -3.18 9.21 4.05
N HIS A 25 -4.38 8.65 4.13
CA HIS A 25 -4.61 7.34 4.72
C HIS A 25 -5.29 6.44 3.70
N VAL A 26 -4.74 5.25 3.50
CA VAL A 26 -5.37 4.19 2.72
C VAL A 26 -5.59 3.02 3.65
N HIS A 27 -6.84 2.59 3.76
CA HIS A 27 -7.24 1.44 4.54
C HIS A 27 -7.94 0.43 3.66
N THR A 28 -7.41 -0.79 3.61
CA THR A 28 -8.00 -1.90 2.85
C THR A 28 -8.26 -3.06 3.79
N GLN A 29 -9.52 -3.50 3.88
CA GLN A 29 -9.91 -4.65 4.67
C GLN A 29 -10.67 -5.68 3.85
N HIS A 30 -10.39 -6.96 4.10
CA HIS A 30 -11.16 -8.07 3.54
C HIS A 30 -11.27 -8.02 2.01
N GLY A 31 -10.19 -7.69 1.33
CA GLY A 31 -10.14 -7.57 -0.12
C GLY A 31 -9.58 -8.83 -0.79
N VAL A 32 -10.19 -9.24 -1.91
CA VAL A 32 -9.60 -10.21 -2.84
C VAL A 32 -9.28 -9.49 -4.14
N CYS A 33 -8.03 -9.53 -4.56
CA CYS A 33 -7.63 -8.89 -5.80
C CYS A 33 -6.60 -9.68 -6.60
N ARG A 34 -6.52 -9.42 -7.91
CA ARG A 34 -5.41 -9.95 -8.71
C ARG A 34 -4.22 -9.00 -8.58
N ASP A 35 -4.39 -7.75 -9.00
CA ASP A 35 -3.32 -6.74 -8.94
C ASP A 35 -3.81 -5.49 -8.22
N LEU A 36 -3.15 -5.13 -7.12
CA LEU A 36 -3.43 -3.92 -6.36
C LEU A 36 -2.35 -2.90 -6.70
N GLN A 37 -2.71 -1.71 -7.16
CA GLN A 37 -1.72 -0.67 -7.41
C GLN A 37 -2.07 0.59 -6.65
N LEU A 38 -1.13 1.08 -5.86
CA LEU A 38 -1.31 2.32 -5.14
C LEU A 38 -0.14 3.27 -5.34
N TYR A 39 -0.43 4.46 -5.86
CA TYR A 39 0.55 5.49 -6.16
C TYR A 39 0.26 6.79 -5.42
N MET A 40 1.24 7.27 -4.66
CA MET A 40 1.15 8.54 -3.94
C MET A 40 2.30 9.47 -4.33
N PHE A 41 1.95 10.67 -4.80
CA PHE A 41 2.92 11.68 -5.23
C PHE A 41 2.92 12.86 -4.25
N THR A 42 4.10 13.13 -3.70
CA THR A 42 4.42 14.24 -2.79
C THR A 42 3.50 14.38 -1.55
N PRO A 43 3.16 13.32 -0.80
CA PRO A 43 2.48 13.51 0.47
C PRO A 43 3.46 13.99 1.55
N ASN A 44 3.05 14.91 2.44
CA ASN A 44 3.86 15.14 3.64
C ASN A 44 3.83 13.90 4.54
N MET A 45 2.66 13.26 4.68
CA MET A 45 2.50 12.02 5.44
C MET A 45 1.62 11.02 4.68
N GLY A 46 2.07 9.77 4.59
CA GLY A 46 1.30 8.67 4.00
C GLY A 46 1.21 7.48 4.95
N TYR A 47 -0.02 7.02 5.21
CA TYR A 47 -0.31 5.83 5.98
C TYR A 47 -1.07 4.84 5.10
N VAL A 48 -0.57 3.62 5.02
CA VAL A 48 -1.22 2.52 4.29
C VAL A 48 -1.40 1.37 5.26
N GLU A 49 -2.65 0.98 5.49
CA GLU A 49 -3.01 -0.19 6.26
C GLU A 49 -3.77 -1.18 5.38
N THR A 50 -3.29 -2.42 5.37
CA THR A 50 -3.94 -3.52 4.66
C THR A 50 -4.15 -4.67 5.63
N PHE A 51 -5.40 -5.15 5.75
CA PHE A 51 -5.79 -6.17 6.72
C PHE A 51 -6.62 -7.27 6.05
N ASN A 52 -6.31 -8.54 6.32
CA ASN A 52 -7.10 -9.68 5.80
C ASN A 52 -7.32 -9.65 4.29
N CYS A 53 -6.28 -9.35 3.51
CA CYS A 53 -6.39 -9.22 2.06
C CYS A 53 -5.63 -10.32 1.33
N THR A 54 -6.24 -10.89 0.29
CA THR A 54 -5.60 -11.85 -0.62
C THR A 54 -5.40 -11.17 -1.98
N CYS A 55 -4.16 -10.82 -2.31
CA CYS A 55 -3.85 -10.12 -3.56
C CYS A 55 -2.66 -10.78 -4.26
N SER A 56 -2.76 -11.08 -5.56
CA SER A 56 -1.65 -11.76 -6.25
C SER A 56 -0.42 -10.84 -6.38
N HIS A 57 -0.60 -9.63 -6.93
CA HIS A 57 0.50 -8.68 -7.13
C HIS A 57 0.16 -7.31 -6.55
N PRO A 58 0.29 -7.11 -5.23
CA PRO A 58 0.19 -5.79 -4.64
C PRO A 58 1.46 -4.95 -4.87
N THR A 59 1.29 -3.76 -5.45
CA THR A 59 2.34 -2.76 -5.71
C THR A 59 1.99 -1.44 -5.04
N TRP A 60 2.92 -0.93 -4.24
CA TRP A 60 2.81 0.35 -3.54
C TRP A 60 3.95 1.25 -3.96
N GLY A 61 3.65 2.40 -4.56
CA GLY A 61 4.62 3.39 -5.02
C GLY A 61 4.41 4.74 -4.35
N MET A 62 5.45 5.29 -3.74
CA MET A 62 5.41 6.60 -3.09
C MET A 62 6.59 7.47 -3.57
N GLN A 63 6.30 8.68 -4.02
CA GLN A 63 7.32 9.63 -4.49
C GLN A 63 7.40 10.86 -3.60
N ARG A 64 8.60 11.17 -3.13
CA ARG A 64 8.93 12.30 -2.26
C ARG A 64 8.02 12.44 -1.02
N PRO A 65 7.73 11.37 -0.29
CA PRO A 65 7.00 11.51 0.96
C PRO A 65 7.90 12.05 2.07
N SER A 66 7.41 12.93 2.94
CA SER A 66 8.21 13.28 4.14
C SER A 66 8.18 12.14 5.16
N ILE A 67 7.02 11.54 5.41
CA ILE A 67 6.86 10.40 6.32
C ILE A 67 5.96 9.33 5.66
N VAL A 68 6.38 8.07 5.72
CA VAL A 68 5.59 6.91 5.28
C VAL A 68 5.49 5.85 6.35
N HIS A 69 4.28 5.35 6.57
CA HIS A 69 4.03 4.12 7.29
C HIS A 69 3.20 3.17 6.43
N VAL A 70 3.75 1.99 6.14
CA VAL A 70 3.00 0.90 5.50
C VAL A 70 2.90 -0.25 6.48
N HIS A 71 1.69 -0.73 6.69
CA HIS A 71 1.42 -1.82 7.59
C HIS A 71 0.49 -2.84 6.93
N THR A 72 0.96 -4.06 6.78
CA THR A 72 0.18 -5.17 6.21
C THR A 72 0.02 -6.26 7.26
N ARG A 73 -1.23 -6.63 7.59
CA ARG A 73 -1.54 -7.75 8.49
C ARG A 73 -2.38 -8.81 7.80
N HIS A 74 -2.13 -10.07 8.15
CA HIS A 74 -3.00 -11.19 7.78
C HIS A 74 -3.31 -11.23 6.27
N GLY A 75 -2.28 -11.06 5.44
CA GLY A 75 -2.42 -10.99 3.99
C GLY A 75 -1.81 -12.21 3.30
N VAL A 76 -2.39 -12.65 2.19
CA VAL A 76 -1.78 -13.64 1.30
C VAL A 76 -1.47 -12.97 -0.02
N CYS A 77 -0.22 -13.09 -0.46
CA CYS A 77 0.16 -12.55 -1.76
C CYS A 77 1.12 -13.44 -2.53
N ARG A 78 1.23 -13.21 -3.84
CA ARG A 78 2.28 -13.87 -4.63
C ARG A 78 3.51 -12.97 -4.67
N ASP A 79 3.34 -11.74 -5.13
CA ASP A 79 4.44 -10.80 -5.34
C ASP A 79 4.10 -9.43 -4.74
N LEU A 80 4.67 -9.11 -3.56
CA LEU A 80 4.55 -7.78 -2.96
C LEU A 80 5.69 -6.89 -3.45
N GLN A 81 5.35 -5.72 -3.96
CA GLN A 81 6.31 -4.70 -4.36
C GLN A 81 6.04 -3.40 -3.62
N LEU A 82 7.09 -2.83 -3.02
CA LEU A 82 7.01 -1.54 -2.35
C LEU A 82 8.17 -0.66 -2.77
N TYR A 83 7.82 0.49 -3.36
CA TYR A 83 8.74 1.49 -3.87
C TYR A 83 8.52 2.79 -3.11
N MET A 84 9.55 3.26 -2.40
CA MET A 84 9.61 4.58 -1.82
C MET A 84 10.75 5.33 -2.49
N PHE A 85 10.47 6.48 -3.07
CA PHE A 85 11.50 7.31 -3.71
C PHE A 85 11.70 8.56 -2.88
N THR A 86 12.91 8.74 -2.36
CA THR A 86 13.32 9.91 -1.55
C THR A 86 12.42 10.17 -0.33
N PRO A 87 12.12 9.16 0.53
CA PRO A 87 11.47 9.43 1.80
C PRO A 87 12.44 10.17 2.74
N ASN A 88 11.95 11.15 3.52
CA ASN A 88 12.75 11.64 4.66
C ASN A 88 12.76 10.59 5.79
N MET A 89 11.61 9.96 6.04
CA MET A 89 11.45 8.83 6.96
C MET A 89 10.43 7.83 6.38
N GLY A 90 10.74 6.53 6.46
CA GLY A 90 9.87 5.46 5.99
C GLY A 90 9.92 4.27 6.92
N HIS A 91 8.75 3.72 7.25
CA HIS A 91 8.61 2.48 7.99
C HIS A 91 7.64 1.56 7.25
N ALA A 92 8.03 0.30 7.07
CA ALA A 92 7.16 -0.72 6.52
C ALA A 92 7.20 -1.96 7.40
N GLU A 93 6.03 -2.48 7.72
CA GLU A 93 5.86 -3.66 8.54
C GLU A 93 4.85 -4.61 7.90
N THR A 94 5.19 -5.89 7.93
CA THR A 94 4.37 -6.97 7.42
C THR A 94 4.28 -8.04 8.51
N CYS A 95 3.09 -8.30 9.02
CA CYS A 95 2.86 -9.20 10.14
C CYS A 95 1.83 -10.27 9.76
N ASN A 96 2.12 -11.55 10.05
CA ASN A 96 1.24 -12.67 9.72
C ASN A 96 0.80 -12.70 8.24
N CYS A 97 1.68 -12.30 7.32
CA CYS A 97 1.42 -12.39 5.89
C CYS A 97 2.26 -13.49 5.26
N THR A 98 1.70 -14.15 4.26
CA THR A 98 2.42 -15.14 3.45
C THR A 98 2.54 -14.60 2.03
N CYS A 99 3.77 -14.33 1.60
CA CYS A 99 4.05 -13.86 0.25
C CYS A 99 5.18 -14.69 -0.36
N SER A 100 5.02 -15.12 -1.61
CA SER A 100 6.07 -15.90 -2.30
C SER A 100 7.29 -15.06 -2.62
N HIS A 101 7.08 -13.80 -3.02
CA HIS A 101 8.14 -12.84 -3.26
C HIS A 101 7.78 -11.48 -2.66
N GLN A 102 8.81 -10.80 -2.16
CA GLN A 102 8.72 -9.47 -1.59
C GLN A 102 9.89 -8.63 -2.10
N THR A 103 9.60 -7.46 -2.62
CA THR A 103 10.61 -6.49 -3.07
C THR A 103 10.38 -5.16 -2.36
N TRP A 104 11.44 -4.66 -1.73
CA TRP A 104 11.46 -3.37 -1.05
C TRP A 104 12.52 -2.49 -1.69
N SER A 105 12.14 -1.30 -2.15
CA SER A 105 13.05 -0.30 -2.69
C SER A 105 12.79 1.02 -1.98
N MET A 106 13.84 1.65 -1.46
CA MET A 106 13.81 2.91 -0.71
C MET A 106 14.77 3.94 -1.31
#